data_AF-A0AAJ1W6V9-F1
#
_entry.id   AF-A0AAJ1W6V9-F1
#
_cell.length_a   1.000
_cell.length_b   1.000
_cell.length_c   1.000
_cell.angle_alpha   90.00
_cell.angle_beta   90.00
_cell.angle_gamma   90.00
#
_symmetry.space_group_name_H-M   'P 1'
#
loop_
_entity.id
_entity.type
_entity.pdbx_description
1 polymer ?
#
loop_
_entity_poly.entity_id
_entity_poly.type
_entity_poly.pdbx_seq_one_letter_code
_entity_poly.pdbx_strand_id
1 'polypeptide(L)'
;MSDNAAAGEPTGNDRCRYPGCARSSRPDPATGRPSLYCEQPDPEGGPVHNRASAWRARRAQRAAAVAMQDTAAPAPVSLARATLEQRLAEFPAKVGELRQFLGEVLDGVRAAGDVEAAGAEVEDAHRDALSKITEADRRAAGAERAARLAEERAAIAERDRDEADAVAEEAVAEATRVAEEAHAEIAQVRAEVADAVARAREELARAQADHRRQLDERDTELQLAREQANTAQLDAASARTAHQSAQQDAARERHTAEQLRRELDQTRQQLHAELDTAREAAAQASQETAAVRVQLATLAAEAAAAERATHADREALTALRDELDQVRSEARAEREALRAAHAEQLAQLQRNADDRATTLNQALTLARETADTYRAQLTEARSRTGQPTTQAQK
;
A
#
# COMPACT_ATOMS: atom_id res chain seq x y z
N MET A 1 -89.67 -29.20 12.47
CA MET A 1 -90.60 -29.15 11.33
C MET A 1 -90.84 -30.60 10.96
N SER A 2 -91.77 -31.31 11.62
CA SER A 2 -93.23 -31.08 11.62
C SER A 2 -93.70 -30.73 10.23
N ASP A 3 -94.31 -31.72 9.57
CA ASP A 3 -95.61 -31.64 8.91
C ASP A 3 -95.69 -32.72 7.81
N ASN A 4 -96.82 -33.34 7.51
CA ASN A 4 -98.04 -33.62 8.26
C ASN A 4 -98.76 -34.65 7.36
N ALA A 5 -99.04 -35.84 7.87
CA ALA A 5 -99.77 -36.86 7.13
C ALA A 5 -101.24 -36.46 7.07
N ALA A 6 -101.71 -36.02 5.91
CA ALA A 6 -103.12 -35.71 5.68
C ALA A 6 -103.96 -36.98 5.70
N ALA A 7 -104.84 -37.10 6.70
CA ALA A 7 -105.86 -38.12 6.80
C ALA A 7 -106.96 -37.90 5.73
N GLY A 8 -107.13 -38.87 4.84
CA GLY A 8 -108.26 -38.93 3.91
C GLY A 8 -109.51 -39.51 4.57
N GLU A 9 -110.67 -38.93 4.28
CA GLU A 9 -112.00 -39.36 4.72
C GLU A 9 -112.32 -40.81 4.26
N PRO A 10 -112.92 -41.67 5.11
CA PRO A 10 -113.21 -43.06 4.76
C PRO A 10 -114.43 -43.14 3.83
N THR A 11 -114.18 -43.50 2.57
CA THR A 11 -115.23 -43.92 1.62
C THR A 11 -115.94 -45.18 2.14
N GLY A 12 -117.26 -45.26 2.00
CA GLY A 12 -118.13 -46.31 2.59
C GLY A 12 -117.90 -47.78 2.17
N ASN A 13 -116.73 -48.12 1.62
CA ASN A 13 -116.30 -49.47 1.27
C ASN A 13 -115.42 -50.15 2.33
N ASP A 14 -115.12 -49.49 3.46
CA ASP A 14 -114.26 -50.03 4.52
C ASP A 14 -114.99 -50.95 5.53
N ARG A 15 -116.10 -51.61 5.16
CA ARG A 15 -116.85 -52.53 6.04
C ARG A 15 -116.58 -53.99 5.71
N CYS A 16 -116.45 -54.82 6.74
CA CYS A 16 -116.26 -56.27 6.63
C CYS A 16 -117.42 -56.93 5.88
N ARG A 17 -117.13 -57.71 4.84
CA ARG A 17 -118.15 -58.34 3.97
C ARG A 17 -118.67 -59.70 4.49
N TYR A 18 -118.51 -59.99 5.77
CA TYR A 18 -119.02 -61.21 6.43
C TYR A 18 -120.50 -61.01 6.83
N PRO A 19 -121.41 -61.99 6.61
CA PRO A 19 -122.83 -61.82 6.95
C PRO A 19 -123.04 -61.44 8.42
N GLY A 20 -123.66 -60.30 8.69
CA GLY A 20 -123.94 -59.82 10.06
C GLY A 20 -122.82 -59.04 10.74
N CYS A 21 -121.66 -58.84 10.10
CA CYS A 21 -120.57 -58.05 10.68
C CYS A 21 -120.62 -56.58 10.24
N ALA A 22 -120.49 -55.65 11.20
CA ALA A 22 -120.46 -54.20 10.95
C ALA A 22 -119.06 -53.56 11.15
N ARG A 23 -118.03 -54.37 11.46
CA ARG A 23 -116.65 -53.89 11.74
C ARG A 23 -115.97 -53.39 10.47
N SER A 24 -114.96 -52.53 10.62
CA SER A 24 -114.15 -52.10 9.50
C SER A 24 -113.27 -53.23 8.95
N SER A 25 -113.02 -53.22 7.65
CA SER A 25 -112.10 -54.14 6.99
C SER A 25 -110.65 -53.77 7.30
N ARG A 26 -109.77 -54.78 7.45
CA ARG A 26 -108.37 -54.56 7.82
C ARG A 26 -107.51 -54.26 6.57
N PRO A 27 -106.61 -53.26 6.58
CA PRO A 27 -105.59 -53.11 5.55
C PRO A 27 -104.64 -54.32 5.56
N ASP A 28 -104.45 -54.98 4.42
CA ASP A 28 -103.54 -56.13 4.31
C ASP A 28 -102.07 -55.65 4.36
N PRO A 29 -101.25 -56.10 5.33
CA PRO A 29 -99.87 -55.64 5.47
C PRO A 29 -98.92 -56.17 4.40
N ALA A 30 -99.30 -57.17 3.58
CA ALA A 30 -98.36 -57.84 2.68
C ALA A 30 -98.44 -57.43 1.20
N THR A 31 -99.54 -56.83 0.73
CA THR A 31 -99.75 -56.60 -0.73
C THR A 31 -100.33 -55.24 -1.13
N GLY A 32 -100.53 -54.31 -0.19
CA GLY A 32 -100.93 -52.91 -0.50
C GLY A 32 -102.34 -52.74 -1.08
N ARG A 33 -103.16 -53.80 -1.18
CA ARG A 33 -104.60 -53.73 -1.47
C ARG A 33 -105.40 -54.02 -0.18
N PRO A 34 -106.46 -53.25 0.17
CA PRO A 34 -107.24 -53.49 1.38
C PRO A 34 -107.88 -54.90 1.37
N SER A 35 -107.78 -55.64 2.48
CA SER A 35 -108.52 -56.90 2.61
C SER A 35 -110.01 -56.59 2.77
N LEU A 36 -110.91 -57.46 2.30
CA LEU A 36 -112.38 -57.23 2.33
C LEU A 36 -113.06 -57.68 3.64
N TYR A 37 -112.30 -58.19 4.61
CA TYR A 37 -112.80 -58.75 5.86
C TYR A 37 -112.02 -58.21 7.06
N CYS A 38 -112.56 -58.31 8.28
CA CYS A 38 -111.89 -57.80 9.48
C CYS A 38 -110.90 -58.79 10.11
N GLU A 39 -110.88 -60.05 9.66
CA GLU A 39 -110.01 -61.13 10.14
C GLU A 39 -110.05 -61.37 11.66
N GLN A 40 -111.14 -60.95 12.32
CA GLN A 40 -111.38 -61.21 13.72
C GLN A 40 -112.48 -62.28 13.88
N PRO A 41 -112.42 -63.10 14.94
CA PRO A 41 -113.53 -63.95 15.35
C PRO A 41 -114.69 -63.12 15.94
N ASP A 42 -115.88 -63.71 15.93
CA ASP A 42 -117.05 -63.12 16.60
C ASP A 42 -116.83 -63.04 18.11
N PRO A 43 -117.42 -62.02 18.80
CA PRO A 43 -117.21 -61.80 20.23
C PRO A 43 -117.68 -62.95 21.13
N GLU A 44 -118.54 -63.84 20.61
CA GLU A 44 -118.99 -65.07 21.29
C GLU A 44 -118.12 -66.31 20.97
N GLY A 45 -116.93 -66.12 20.37
CA GLY A 45 -116.01 -67.21 20.02
C GLY A 45 -116.29 -67.90 18.68
N GLY A 46 -116.97 -67.20 17.75
CA GLY A 46 -117.32 -67.72 16.43
C GLY A 46 -116.18 -67.74 15.40
N PRO A 47 -116.43 -68.25 14.18
CA PRO A 47 -115.43 -68.39 13.13
C PRO A 47 -114.77 -67.05 12.74
N VAL A 48 -113.46 -67.07 12.45
CA VAL A 48 -112.74 -65.86 12.00
C VAL A 48 -113.32 -65.34 10.69
N HIS A 49 -113.61 -64.04 10.61
CA HIS A 49 -114.18 -63.39 9.44
C HIS A 49 -113.15 -63.29 8.31
N ASN A 50 -113.15 -64.30 7.45
CA ASN A 50 -112.36 -64.36 6.23
C ASN A 50 -113.21 -64.93 5.07
N ARG A 51 -112.64 -64.93 3.86
CA ARG A 51 -113.34 -65.38 2.64
C ARG A 51 -113.87 -66.82 2.74
N ALA A 52 -113.11 -67.72 3.36
CA ALA A 52 -113.46 -69.13 3.48
C ALA A 52 -114.63 -69.35 4.47
N SER A 53 -114.64 -68.62 5.57
CA SER A 53 -115.73 -68.64 6.56
C SER A 53 -117.01 -68.03 6.00
N ALA A 54 -116.91 -66.90 5.28
CA ALA A 54 -118.05 -66.22 4.68
C ALA A 54 -118.77 -67.08 3.61
N TRP A 55 -118.03 -67.90 2.86
CA TRP A 55 -118.61 -68.82 1.88
C TRP A 55 -119.38 -69.97 2.55
N ARG A 56 -118.85 -70.54 3.65
CA ARG A 56 -119.55 -71.58 4.43
C ARG A 56 -120.86 -71.06 5.05
N ALA A 57 -120.84 -69.86 5.62
CA ALA A 57 -122.03 -69.22 6.21
C ALA A 57 -123.17 -69.03 5.18
N ARG A 58 -122.83 -68.59 3.95
CA ARG A 58 -123.83 -68.43 2.87
C ARG A 58 -124.41 -69.76 2.36
N ARG A 59 -123.62 -70.84 2.37
CA ARG A 59 -124.08 -72.18 1.96
C ARG A 59 -125.07 -72.78 2.96
N ALA A 60 -124.86 -72.55 4.26
CA ALA A 60 -125.80 -72.97 5.30
C ALA A 60 -127.17 -72.26 5.18
N GLN A 61 -127.19 -70.96 4.86
CA GLN A 61 -128.43 -70.22 4.64
C GLN A 61 -129.22 -70.70 3.39
N ARG A 62 -128.55 -71.19 2.35
CA ARG A 62 -129.21 -71.74 1.15
C ARG A 62 -129.75 -73.16 1.32
N ALA A 63 -129.15 -73.98 2.19
CA ALA A 63 -129.60 -75.35 2.45
C ALA A 63 -130.92 -75.42 3.26
N ALA A 64 -131.28 -74.34 3.98
CA ALA A 64 -132.51 -74.27 4.76
C ALA A 64 -133.78 -73.93 3.94
N ALA A 65 -133.65 -73.61 2.63
CA ALA A 65 -134.75 -73.06 1.83
C ALA A 65 -135.39 -74.02 0.79
N VAL A 66 -134.94 -75.29 0.68
CA VAL A 66 -135.35 -76.20 -0.42
C VAL A 66 -135.86 -77.55 0.10
N ALA A 67 -136.79 -77.55 1.06
CA ALA A 67 -137.39 -78.76 1.60
C ALA A 67 -138.89 -78.60 1.94
N MET A 68 -139.75 -78.23 0.98
CA MET A 68 -141.20 -78.48 1.03
C MET A 68 -141.79 -78.55 -0.39
N GLN A 69 -142.79 -79.43 -0.56
CA GLN A 69 -143.67 -79.70 -1.73
C GLN A 69 -143.23 -80.80 -2.70
N ASP A 70 -144.06 -81.77 -3.10
CA ASP A 70 -145.30 -82.37 -2.55
C ASP A 70 -145.63 -83.58 -3.47
N THR A 71 -146.19 -84.66 -2.93
CA THR A 71 -146.67 -85.83 -3.70
C THR A 71 -148.19 -85.99 -3.48
N ALA A 72 -148.95 -86.26 -4.55
CA ALA A 72 -150.39 -86.52 -4.46
C ALA A 72 -150.82 -87.69 -5.37
N ALA A 73 -151.62 -88.60 -4.79
CA ALA A 73 -152.28 -89.75 -5.41
C ALA A 73 -153.82 -89.60 -5.27
N PRO A 74 -154.65 -90.32 -6.07
CA PRO A 74 -155.96 -89.84 -6.51
C PRO A 74 -157.18 -90.33 -5.70
N ALA A 75 -158.28 -89.57 -5.76
CA ALA A 75 -159.56 -89.80 -5.11
C ALA A 75 -160.76 -89.64 -6.10
N PRO A 76 -161.97 -90.17 -5.79
CA PRO A 76 -162.93 -90.71 -6.77
C PRO A 76 -163.91 -89.71 -7.46
N VAL A 77 -164.63 -90.26 -8.45
CA VAL A 77 -165.26 -89.70 -9.67
C VAL A 77 -166.32 -88.59 -9.46
N SER A 78 -166.71 -88.24 -8.24
CA SER A 78 -167.61 -87.11 -7.98
C SER A 78 -166.91 -85.74 -7.97
N LEU A 79 -165.58 -85.71 -7.77
CA LEU A 79 -164.75 -84.50 -7.89
C LEU A 79 -164.40 -84.17 -9.35
N ALA A 80 -164.50 -85.12 -10.27
CA ALA A 80 -164.15 -84.95 -11.68
C ALA A 80 -165.11 -83.99 -12.42
N ARG A 81 -166.37 -83.86 -11.99
CA ARG A 81 -167.33 -82.93 -12.60
C ARG A 81 -167.17 -81.50 -12.09
N ALA A 82 -166.97 -81.33 -10.78
CA ALA A 82 -166.67 -80.02 -10.19
C ALA A 82 -165.31 -79.48 -10.64
N THR A 83 -164.31 -80.35 -10.76
CA THR A 83 -163.01 -79.96 -11.33
C THR A 83 -163.05 -79.72 -12.83
N LEU A 84 -163.93 -80.38 -13.61
CA LEU A 84 -164.09 -80.04 -15.03
C LEU A 84 -164.71 -78.66 -15.22
N GLU A 85 -165.71 -78.29 -14.40
CA GLU A 85 -166.34 -76.96 -14.45
C GLU A 85 -165.36 -75.85 -14.04
N GLN A 86 -164.58 -76.08 -12.98
CA GLN A 86 -163.52 -75.16 -12.59
C GLN A 86 -162.39 -75.08 -13.63
N ARG A 87 -161.99 -76.21 -14.24
CA ARG A 87 -160.99 -76.23 -15.31
C ARG A 87 -161.48 -75.53 -16.58
N LEU A 88 -162.78 -75.57 -16.88
CA LEU A 88 -163.38 -74.83 -18.00
C LEU A 88 -163.52 -73.33 -17.70
N ALA A 89 -163.75 -72.94 -16.43
CA ALA A 89 -163.77 -71.53 -16.02
C ALA A 89 -162.36 -70.90 -15.99
N GLU A 90 -161.32 -71.68 -15.65
CA GLU A 90 -159.92 -71.24 -15.62
C GLU A 90 -159.23 -71.33 -16.99
N PHE A 91 -159.79 -72.08 -17.95
CA PHE A 91 -159.21 -72.26 -19.28
C PHE A 91 -158.98 -70.94 -20.03
N PRO A 92 -159.91 -69.96 -20.06
CA PRO A 92 -159.67 -68.66 -20.70
C PRO A 92 -158.51 -67.90 -20.08
N ALA A 93 -158.33 -67.98 -18.75
CA ALA A 93 -157.22 -67.34 -18.05
C ALA A 93 -155.88 -68.02 -18.40
N LYS A 94 -155.83 -69.36 -18.45
CA LYS A 94 -154.64 -70.11 -18.85
C LYS A 94 -154.31 -69.95 -20.33
N VAL A 95 -155.30 -69.80 -21.20
CA VAL A 95 -155.11 -69.40 -22.60
C VAL A 95 -154.59 -67.97 -22.69
N GLY A 96 -155.04 -67.06 -21.82
CA GLY A 96 -154.52 -65.69 -21.69
C GLY A 96 -153.04 -65.67 -21.28
N GLU A 97 -152.68 -66.42 -20.24
CA GLU A 97 -151.28 -66.58 -19.79
C GLU A 97 -150.41 -67.21 -20.89
N LEU A 98 -150.88 -68.24 -21.58
CA LEU A 98 -150.15 -68.85 -22.69
C LEU A 98 -149.99 -67.85 -23.85
N ARG A 99 -151.00 -67.04 -24.14
CA ARG A 99 -150.94 -66.01 -25.17
C ARG A 99 -149.98 -64.89 -24.79
N GLN A 100 -149.90 -64.54 -23.51
CA GLN A 100 -148.93 -63.58 -22.99
C GLN A 100 -147.51 -64.15 -23.05
N PHE A 101 -147.29 -65.38 -22.60
CA PHE A 101 -145.99 -66.04 -22.69
C PHE A 101 -145.53 -66.20 -24.14
N LEU A 102 -146.41 -66.64 -25.04
CA LEU A 102 -146.11 -66.69 -26.48
C LEU A 102 -145.87 -65.29 -27.05
N GLY A 103 -146.54 -64.25 -26.54
CA GLY A 103 -146.28 -62.86 -26.85
C GLY A 103 -144.88 -62.41 -26.41
N GLU A 104 -144.50 -62.67 -25.16
CA GLU A 104 -143.18 -62.35 -24.60
C GLU A 104 -142.06 -63.14 -25.31
N VAL A 105 -142.29 -64.41 -25.64
CA VAL A 105 -141.36 -65.21 -26.45
C VAL A 105 -141.25 -64.64 -27.86
N LEU A 106 -142.34 -64.24 -28.49
CA LEU A 106 -142.30 -63.58 -29.81
C LEU A 106 -141.63 -62.21 -29.75
N ASP A 107 -141.79 -61.45 -28.67
CA ASP A 107 -141.13 -60.16 -28.47
C ASP A 107 -139.63 -60.34 -28.16
N GLY A 108 -139.26 -61.38 -27.42
CA GLY A 108 -137.88 -61.80 -27.24
C GLY A 108 -137.23 -62.31 -28.53
N VAL A 109 -137.96 -63.07 -29.36
CA VAL A 109 -137.50 -63.51 -30.69
C VAL A 109 -137.41 -62.33 -31.66
N ARG A 110 -138.32 -61.34 -31.57
CA ARG A 110 -138.23 -60.10 -32.35
C ARG A 110 -137.05 -59.24 -31.92
N ALA A 111 -136.81 -59.09 -30.62
CA ALA A 111 -135.68 -58.33 -30.10
C ALA A 111 -134.33 -59.03 -30.38
N ALA A 112 -134.27 -60.35 -30.24
CA ALA A 112 -133.07 -61.13 -30.58
C ALA A 112 -132.86 -61.29 -32.10
N GLY A 113 -133.94 -61.23 -32.88
CA GLY A 113 -133.95 -61.23 -34.33
C GLY A 113 -133.89 -59.84 -34.96
N ASP A 114 -133.78 -58.78 -34.16
CA ASP A 114 -133.57 -57.41 -34.62
C ASP A 114 -132.10 -57.26 -35.03
N VAL A 115 -131.81 -57.76 -36.23
CA VAL A 115 -130.48 -57.71 -36.84
C VAL A 115 -130.03 -56.26 -37.04
N GLU A 116 -130.95 -55.31 -37.17
CA GLU A 116 -130.66 -53.88 -37.29
C GLU A 116 -130.20 -53.28 -35.96
N ALA A 117 -130.87 -53.61 -34.83
CA ALA A 117 -130.42 -53.20 -33.50
C ALA A 117 -129.08 -53.83 -33.12
N ALA A 118 -128.90 -55.13 -33.39
CA ALA A 118 -127.61 -55.80 -33.18
C ALA A 118 -126.50 -55.24 -34.08
N GLY A 119 -126.83 -54.89 -35.33
CA GLY A 119 -125.93 -54.22 -36.26
C GLY A 119 -125.50 -52.84 -35.75
N ALA A 120 -126.44 -52.04 -35.24
CA ALA A 120 -126.16 -50.72 -34.67
C ALA A 120 -125.26 -50.79 -33.42
N GLU A 121 -125.45 -51.78 -32.53
CA GLU A 121 -124.57 -51.99 -31.37
C GLU A 121 -123.16 -52.43 -31.79
N VAL A 122 -123.04 -53.31 -32.80
CA VAL A 122 -121.75 -53.73 -33.34
C VAL A 122 -121.05 -52.57 -34.04
N GLU A 123 -121.76 -51.74 -34.80
CA GLU A 123 -121.21 -50.54 -35.44
C GLU A 123 -120.79 -49.48 -34.42
N ASP A 124 -121.55 -49.30 -33.33
CA ASP A 124 -121.16 -48.40 -32.24
C ASP A 124 -119.93 -48.93 -31.48
N ALA A 125 -119.90 -50.22 -31.15
CA ALA A 125 -118.73 -50.89 -30.58
C ALA A 125 -117.52 -50.83 -31.52
N HIS A 126 -117.74 -50.95 -32.83
CA HIS A 126 -116.70 -50.81 -33.83
C HIS A 126 -116.17 -49.37 -33.91
N ARG A 127 -117.04 -48.37 -33.89
CA ARG A 127 -116.66 -46.95 -33.85
C ARG A 127 -115.91 -46.60 -32.56
N ASP A 128 -116.36 -47.08 -31.41
CA ASP A 128 -115.67 -46.92 -30.12
C ASP A 128 -114.31 -47.63 -30.12
N ALA A 129 -114.22 -48.86 -30.66
CA ALA A 129 -112.96 -49.58 -30.80
C ALA A 129 -111.98 -48.83 -31.71
N LEU A 130 -112.43 -48.35 -32.88
CA LEU A 130 -111.61 -47.53 -33.77
C LEU A 130 -111.17 -46.24 -33.09
N SER A 131 -112.06 -45.57 -32.35
CA SER A 131 -111.71 -44.37 -31.56
C SER A 131 -110.61 -44.68 -30.54
N LYS A 132 -110.75 -45.75 -29.76
CA LYS A 132 -109.75 -46.21 -28.78
C LYS A 132 -108.42 -46.59 -29.41
N ILE A 133 -108.45 -47.26 -30.57
CA ILE A 133 -107.24 -47.57 -31.34
C ILE A 133 -106.56 -46.27 -31.78
N THR A 134 -107.30 -45.33 -32.37
CA THR A 134 -106.72 -44.05 -32.82
C THR A 134 -106.14 -43.24 -31.67
N GLU A 135 -106.78 -43.27 -30.50
CA GLU A 135 -106.28 -42.60 -29.30
C GLU A 135 -105.03 -43.29 -28.74
N ALA A 136 -105.02 -44.63 -28.72
CA ALA A 136 -103.85 -45.42 -28.34
C ALA A 136 -102.68 -45.17 -29.29
N ASP A 137 -102.91 -45.12 -30.60
CA ASP A 137 -101.90 -44.82 -31.62
C ASP A 137 -101.36 -43.40 -31.46
N ARG A 138 -102.23 -42.41 -31.19
CA ARG A 138 -101.77 -41.03 -30.89
C ARG A 138 -100.92 -40.98 -29.64
N ARG A 139 -101.31 -41.69 -28.57
CA ARG A 139 -100.52 -41.79 -27.33
C ARG A 139 -99.18 -42.50 -27.55
N ALA A 140 -99.17 -43.61 -28.29
CA ALA A 140 -97.97 -44.35 -28.64
C ALA A 140 -97.00 -43.49 -29.48
N ALA A 141 -97.50 -42.85 -30.54
CA ALA A 141 -96.70 -41.96 -31.38
C ALA A 141 -96.19 -40.73 -30.60
N GLY A 142 -96.99 -40.21 -29.66
CA GLY A 142 -96.58 -39.14 -28.74
C GLY A 142 -95.45 -39.58 -27.82
N ALA A 143 -95.58 -40.76 -27.20
CA ALA A 143 -94.56 -41.34 -26.34
C ALA A 143 -93.26 -41.64 -27.09
N GLU A 144 -93.34 -42.16 -28.31
CA GLU A 144 -92.16 -42.44 -29.15
C GLU A 144 -91.43 -41.14 -29.54
N ARG A 145 -92.15 -40.08 -29.91
CA ARG A 145 -91.53 -38.76 -30.15
C ARG A 145 -90.88 -38.20 -28.89
N ALA A 146 -91.55 -38.32 -27.73
CA ALA A 146 -91.00 -37.86 -26.47
C ALA A 146 -89.73 -38.66 -26.07
N ALA A 147 -89.73 -39.98 -26.30
CA ALA A 147 -88.58 -40.85 -26.07
C ALA A 147 -87.41 -40.45 -26.98
N ARG A 148 -87.62 -40.29 -28.29
CA ARG A 148 -86.58 -39.82 -29.22
C ARG A 148 -85.98 -38.46 -28.82
N LEU A 149 -86.83 -37.51 -28.43
CA LEU A 149 -86.36 -36.19 -27.96
C LEU A 149 -85.62 -36.27 -26.61
N ALA A 150 -85.93 -37.26 -25.76
CA ALA A 150 -85.20 -37.50 -24.53
C ALA A 150 -83.84 -38.16 -24.80
N GLU A 151 -83.79 -39.14 -25.70
CA GLU A 151 -82.57 -39.78 -26.18
C GLU A 151 -81.63 -38.78 -26.86
N GLU A 152 -82.16 -37.92 -27.74
CA GLU A 152 -81.37 -36.87 -28.39
C GLU A 152 -80.77 -35.89 -27.38
N ARG A 153 -81.55 -35.45 -26.38
CA ARG A 153 -81.05 -34.60 -25.29
C ARG A 153 -80.01 -35.30 -24.42
N ALA A 154 -80.18 -36.59 -24.15
CA ALA A 154 -79.21 -37.38 -23.41
C ALA A 154 -77.90 -37.51 -24.20
N ALA A 155 -77.98 -37.78 -25.50
CA ALA A 155 -76.82 -37.89 -26.38
C ALA A 155 -76.08 -36.54 -26.56
N ILE A 156 -76.79 -35.42 -26.61
CA ILE A 156 -76.17 -34.08 -26.59
C ILE A 156 -75.47 -33.85 -25.25
N ALA A 157 -76.14 -34.11 -24.13
CA ALA A 157 -75.55 -33.92 -22.81
C ALA A 157 -74.34 -34.83 -22.53
N GLU A 158 -74.31 -36.03 -23.11
CA GLU A 158 -73.14 -36.92 -23.07
C GLU A 158 -71.99 -36.34 -23.89
N ARG A 159 -72.24 -35.89 -25.13
CA ARG A 159 -71.22 -35.21 -25.94
C ARG A 159 -70.68 -33.95 -25.28
N ASP A 160 -71.54 -33.11 -24.72
CA ASP A 160 -71.12 -31.89 -24.02
C ASP A 160 -70.24 -32.21 -22.80
N ARG A 161 -70.48 -33.35 -22.11
CA ARG A 161 -69.63 -33.83 -21.02
C ARG A 161 -68.30 -34.35 -21.53
N ASP A 162 -68.31 -35.17 -22.57
CA ASP A 162 -67.08 -35.70 -23.17
C ASP A 162 -66.19 -34.56 -23.70
N GLU A 163 -66.78 -33.53 -24.32
CA GLU A 163 -66.06 -32.32 -24.75
C GLU A 163 -65.52 -31.53 -23.55
N ALA A 164 -66.30 -31.37 -22.47
CA ALA A 164 -65.84 -30.69 -21.27
C ALA A 164 -64.70 -31.44 -20.57
N ASP A 165 -64.79 -32.77 -20.48
CA ASP A 165 -63.76 -33.62 -19.90
C ASP A 165 -62.49 -33.59 -20.77
N ALA A 166 -62.61 -33.63 -22.10
CA ALA A 166 -61.47 -33.50 -23.02
C ALA A 166 -60.76 -32.15 -22.87
N VAL A 167 -61.52 -31.04 -22.79
CA VAL A 167 -60.95 -29.70 -22.55
C VAL A 167 -60.29 -29.61 -21.17
N ALA A 168 -60.88 -30.23 -20.15
CA ALA A 168 -60.29 -30.26 -18.80
C ALA A 168 -58.97 -31.06 -18.78
N GLU A 169 -58.92 -32.22 -19.44
CA GLU A 169 -57.71 -33.03 -19.57
C GLU A 169 -56.60 -32.27 -20.33
N GLU A 170 -56.93 -31.62 -21.45
CA GLU A 170 -55.99 -30.80 -22.21
C GLU A 170 -55.46 -29.62 -21.37
N ALA A 171 -56.35 -28.93 -20.64
CA ALA A 171 -55.96 -27.82 -19.77
C ALA A 171 -55.04 -28.27 -18.62
N VAL A 172 -55.28 -29.44 -18.03
CA VAL A 172 -54.40 -30.00 -16.99
C VAL A 172 -53.06 -30.42 -17.59
N ALA A 173 -53.06 -31.09 -18.74
CA ALA A 173 -51.83 -31.49 -19.41
C ALA A 173 -50.96 -30.28 -19.80
N GLU A 174 -51.58 -29.23 -20.33
CA GLU A 174 -50.89 -27.98 -20.66
C GLU A 174 -50.37 -27.27 -19.41
N ALA A 175 -51.17 -27.21 -18.33
CA ALA A 175 -50.72 -26.64 -17.07
C ALA A 175 -49.52 -27.39 -16.47
N THR A 176 -49.51 -28.73 -16.57
CA THR A 176 -48.36 -29.55 -16.16
C THR A 176 -47.15 -29.26 -17.03
N ARG A 177 -47.31 -29.19 -18.37
CA ARG A 177 -46.21 -28.87 -19.29
C ARG A 177 -45.59 -27.50 -18.99
N VAL A 178 -46.42 -26.47 -18.83
CA VAL A 178 -45.96 -25.10 -18.50
C VAL A 178 -45.28 -25.07 -17.13
N ALA A 179 -45.80 -25.81 -16.14
CA ALA A 179 -45.16 -25.89 -14.84
C ALA A 179 -43.78 -26.57 -14.91
N GLU A 180 -43.65 -27.67 -15.64
CA GLU A 180 -42.38 -28.36 -15.85
C GLU A 180 -41.36 -27.49 -16.60
N GLU A 181 -41.79 -26.80 -17.66
CA GLU A 181 -40.96 -25.84 -18.41
C GLU A 181 -40.49 -24.69 -17.50
N ALA A 182 -41.40 -24.07 -16.75
CA ALA A 182 -41.05 -23.00 -15.81
C ALA A 182 -40.09 -23.50 -14.71
N HIS A 183 -40.28 -24.71 -14.20
CA HIS A 183 -39.37 -25.31 -13.23
C HIS A 183 -37.97 -25.56 -13.83
N ALA A 184 -37.89 -26.03 -15.06
CA ALA A 184 -36.62 -26.23 -15.77
C ALA A 184 -35.90 -24.90 -16.02
N GLU A 185 -36.61 -23.86 -16.47
CA GLU A 185 -36.05 -22.52 -16.67
C GLU A 185 -35.54 -21.91 -15.35
N ILE A 186 -36.32 -22.00 -14.27
CA ILE A 186 -35.90 -21.53 -12.95
C ILE A 186 -34.66 -22.28 -12.47
N ALA A 187 -34.58 -23.59 -12.68
CA ALA A 187 -33.42 -24.40 -12.31
C ALA A 187 -32.18 -23.99 -13.13
N GLN A 188 -32.34 -23.75 -14.43
CA GLN A 188 -31.27 -23.28 -15.30
C GLN A 188 -30.76 -21.90 -14.87
N VAL A 189 -31.65 -20.93 -14.67
CA VAL A 189 -31.27 -19.57 -14.23
C VAL A 189 -30.57 -19.62 -12.87
N ARG A 190 -31.03 -20.47 -11.94
CA ARG A 190 -30.36 -20.65 -10.64
C ARG A 190 -28.95 -21.23 -10.80
N ALA A 191 -28.75 -22.19 -11.70
CA ALA A 191 -27.43 -22.75 -11.99
C ALA A 191 -26.50 -21.69 -12.61
N GLU A 192 -26.98 -20.93 -13.60
CA GLU A 192 -26.22 -19.86 -14.24
C GLU A 192 -25.83 -18.75 -13.25
N VAL A 193 -26.74 -18.36 -12.36
CA VAL A 193 -26.46 -17.40 -11.28
C VAL A 193 -25.46 -17.96 -10.28
N ALA A 194 -25.58 -19.23 -9.90
CA ALA A 194 -24.63 -19.87 -8.98
C ALA A 194 -23.21 -19.89 -9.59
N ASP A 195 -23.09 -20.23 -10.87
CA ASP A 195 -21.83 -20.23 -11.61
C ASP A 195 -21.26 -18.81 -11.77
N ALA A 196 -22.10 -17.83 -12.08
CA ALA A 196 -21.69 -16.43 -12.17
C ALA A 196 -21.17 -15.89 -10.82
N VAL A 197 -21.86 -16.22 -9.72
CA VAL A 197 -21.42 -15.87 -8.36
C VAL A 197 -20.12 -16.57 -8.00
N ALA A 198 -19.95 -17.85 -8.38
CA ALA A 198 -18.70 -18.58 -8.15
C ALA A 198 -17.52 -17.93 -8.89
N ARG A 199 -17.70 -17.60 -10.18
CA ARG A 199 -16.69 -16.87 -10.98
C ARG A 199 -16.34 -15.51 -10.37
N ALA A 200 -17.34 -14.71 -10.00
CA ALA A 200 -17.12 -13.40 -9.40
C ALA A 200 -16.36 -13.49 -8.05
N ARG A 201 -16.64 -14.51 -7.24
CA ARG A 201 -15.90 -14.76 -5.98
C ARG A 201 -14.45 -15.15 -6.24
N GLU A 202 -14.20 -15.98 -7.26
CA GLU A 202 -12.84 -16.37 -7.65
C GLU A 202 -12.04 -15.17 -8.19
N GLU A 203 -12.64 -14.36 -9.06
CA GLU A 203 -12.04 -13.12 -9.57
C GLU A 203 -11.72 -12.14 -8.43
N LEU A 204 -12.65 -11.95 -7.48
CA LEU A 204 -12.41 -11.12 -6.30
C LEU A 204 -11.27 -11.66 -5.45
N ALA A 205 -11.21 -12.98 -5.22
CA ALA A 205 -10.13 -13.59 -4.44
C ALA A 205 -8.76 -13.44 -5.13
N ARG A 206 -8.71 -13.61 -6.45
CA ARG A 206 -7.50 -13.36 -7.26
C ARG A 206 -7.08 -11.90 -7.18
N ALA A 207 -7.98 -10.95 -7.40
CA ALA A 207 -7.69 -9.52 -7.30
C ALA A 207 -7.19 -9.11 -5.91
N GLN A 208 -7.76 -9.67 -4.84
CA GLN A 208 -7.30 -9.46 -3.47
C GLN A 208 -5.90 -10.04 -3.21
N ALA A 209 -5.61 -11.23 -3.73
CA ALA A 209 -4.29 -11.84 -3.62
C ALA A 209 -3.23 -11.03 -4.38
N ASP A 210 -3.56 -10.58 -5.60
CA ASP A 210 -2.68 -9.76 -6.44
C ASP A 210 -2.39 -8.42 -5.77
N HIS A 211 -3.41 -7.76 -5.22
CA HIS A 211 -3.24 -6.50 -4.50
C HIS A 211 -2.36 -6.66 -3.25
N ARG A 212 -2.53 -7.75 -2.49
CA ARG A 212 -1.64 -8.05 -1.35
C ARG A 212 -0.19 -8.24 -1.79
N ARG A 213 0.05 -8.99 -2.87
CA ARG A 213 1.41 -9.15 -3.42
C ARG A 213 2.03 -7.81 -3.82
N GLN A 214 1.26 -6.92 -4.47
CA GLN A 214 1.73 -5.58 -4.82
C GLN A 214 2.10 -4.73 -3.59
N LEU A 215 1.33 -4.86 -2.50
CA LEU A 215 1.66 -4.16 -1.24
C LEU A 215 2.93 -4.73 -0.61
N ASP A 216 3.09 -6.04 -0.58
CA ASP A 216 4.29 -6.71 -0.04
C ASP A 216 5.55 -6.35 -0.85
N GLU A 217 5.45 -6.33 -2.19
CA GLU A 217 6.50 -5.88 -3.11
C GLU A 217 6.88 -4.43 -2.84
N ARG A 218 5.89 -3.52 -2.79
CA ARG A 218 6.11 -2.10 -2.49
C ARG A 218 6.76 -1.89 -1.13
N ASP A 219 6.32 -2.63 -0.11
CA ASP A 219 6.88 -2.49 1.24
C ASP A 219 8.33 -2.98 1.31
N THR A 220 8.66 -4.03 0.54
CA THR A 220 10.04 -4.51 0.36
C THR A 220 10.91 -3.47 -0.36
N GLU A 221 10.40 -2.86 -1.44
CA GLU A 221 11.10 -1.78 -2.16
C GLU A 221 11.33 -0.55 -1.27
N LEU A 222 10.33 -0.15 -0.47
CA LEU A 222 10.46 0.95 0.48
C LEU A 222 11.47 0.66 1.58
N GLN A 223 11.54 -0.58 2.07
CA GLN A 223 12.55 -0.97 3.04
C GLN A 223 13.95 -0.89 2.42
N LEU A 224 14.15 -1.44 1.22
CA LEU A 224 15.42 -1.38 0.52
C LEU A 224 15.85 0.08 0.26
N ALA A 225 14.93 0.93 -0.20
CA ALA A 225 15.21 2.35 -0.43
C ALA A 225 15.61 3.08 0.86
N ARG A 226 14.98 2.76 2.00
CA ARG A 226 15.35 3.32 3.32
C ARG A 226 16.73 2.85 3.76
N GLU A 227 17.05 1.57 3.59
CA GLU A 227 18.37 1.02 3.92
C GLU A 227 19.46 1.70 3.07
N GLN A 228 19.25 1.81 1.76
CA GLN A 228 20.16 2.52 0.85
C GLN A 228 20.32 3.99 1.23
N ALA A 229 19.24 4.69 1.57
CA ALA A 229 19.29 6.08 2.02
C ALA A 229 20.08 6.23 3.32
N ASN A 230 19.88 5.32 4.28
CA ASN A 230 20.64 5.32 5.54
C ASN A 230 22.13 5.07 5.30
N THR A 231 22.48 4.10 4.46
CA THR A 231 23.89 3.85 4.07
C THR A 231 24.50 5.09 3.41
N ALA A 232 23.81 5.70 2.45
CA ALA A 232 24.29 6.91 1.79
C ALA A 232 24.46 8.09 2.77
N GLN A 233 23.58 8.22 3.77
CA GLN A 233 23.70 9.24 4.82
C GLN A 233 24.92 9.00 5.71
N LEU A 234 25.20 7.75 6.09
CA LEU A 234 26.37 7.37 6.88
C LEU A 234 27.66 7.61 6.10
N ASP A 235 27.71 7.22 4.82
CA ASP A 235 28.85 7.46 3.93
C ASP A 235 29.11 8.96 3.75
N ALA A 236 28.06 9.74 3.54
CA ALA A 236 28.17 11.19 3.43
C ALA A 236 28.62 11.84 4.75
N ALA A 237 28.18 11.34 5.91
CA ALA A 237 28.65 11.81 7.21
C ALA A 237 30.14 11.48 7.43
N SER A 238 30.55 10.26 7.10
CA SER A 238 31.95 9.81 7.15
C SER A 238 32.84 10.68 6.25
N ALA A 239 32.43 10.90 5.00
CA ALA A 239 33.14 11.74 4.05
C ALA A 239 33.28 13.19 4.53
N ARG A 240 32.22 13.76 5.14
CA ARG A 240 32.28 15.11 5.73
C ARG A 240 33.29 15.19 6.88
N THR A 241 33.29 14.21 7.78
CA THR A 241 34.24 14.15 8.89
C THR A 241 35.69 14.00 8.40
N ALA A 242 35.92 13.11 7.43
CA ALA A 242 37.24 12.94 6.81
C ALA A 242 37.72 14.23 6.13
N HIS A 243 36.83 14.93 5.41
CA HIS A 243 37.15 16.22 4.79
C HIS A 243 37.50 17.29 5.83
N GLN A 244 36.74 17.40 6.92
CA GLN A 244 37.03 18.34 8.01
C GLN A 244 38.38 18.04 8.68
N SER A 245 38.70 16.77 8.93
CA SER A 245 40.02 16.36 9.46
C SER A 245 41.14 16.78 8.51
N ALA A 246 41.02 16.46 7.21
CA ALA A 246 42.00 16.84 6.20
C ALA A 246 42.18 18.37 6.10
N GLN A 247 41.09 19.15 6.21
CA GLN A 247 41.16 20.62 6.26
C GLN A 247 41.88 21.14 7.50
N GLN A 248 41.64 20.54 8.67
CA GLN A 248 42.31 20.90 9.91
C GLN A 248 43.82 20.58 9.84
N ASP A 249 44.17 19.41 9.32
CA ASP A 249 45.57 19.01 9.16
C ASP A 249 46.28 19.91 8.14
N ALA A 250 45.66 20.20 6.99
CA ALA A 250 46.20 21.17 6.04
C ALA A 250 46.33 22.58 6.64
N ALA A 251 45.43 23.00 7.54
CA ALA A 251 45.56 24.28 8.25
C ALA A 251 46.73 24.27 9.25
N ARG A 252 46.93 23.18 9.98
CA ARG A 252 48.08 23.00 10.88
C ARG A 252 49.39 23.01 10.10
N GLU A 253 49.48 22.27 9.00
CA GLU A 253 50.66 22.24 8.14
C GLU A 253 51.00 23.63 7.58
N ARG A 254 49.98 24.40 7.12
CA ARG A 254 50.18 25.79 6.69
C ARG A 254 50.72 26.67 7.83
N HIS A 255 50.14 26.56 9.02
CA HIS A 255 50.61 27.33 10.18
C HIS A 255 52.05 26.98 10.56
N THR A 256 52.39 25.70 10.61
CA THR A 256 53.77 25.23 10.86
C THR A 256 54.73 25.71 9.77
N ALA A 257 54.33 25.65 8.49
CA ALA A 257 55.15 26.14 7.39
C ALA A 257 55.38 27.67 7.48
N GLU A 258 54.36 28.45 7.86
CA GLU A 258 54.50 29.89 8.11
C GLU A 258 55.43 30.18 9.29
N GLN A 259 55.32 29.42 10.39
CA GLN A 259 56.21 29.55 11.53
C GLN A 259 57.66 29.25 11.14
N LEU A 260 57.92 28.13 10.46
CA LEU A 260 59.25 27.77 9.98
C LEU A 260 59.83 28.82 9.01
N ARG A 261 59.01 29.42 8.14
CA ARG A 261 59.44 30.53 7.28
C ARG A 261 59.85 31.75 8.10
N ARG A 262 59.08 32.13 9.13
CA ARG A 262 59.44 33.23 10.04
C ARG A 262 60.74 32.95 10.80
N GLU A 263 60.92 31.73 11.30
CA GLU A 263 62.15 31.31 11.98
C GLU A 263 63.36 31.34 11.03
N LEU A 264 63.18 30.88 9.78
CA LEU A 264 64.21 30.98 8.74
C LEU A 264 64.56 32.43 8.38
N ASP A 265 63.57 33.31 8.27
CA ASP A 265 63.81 34.72 7.97
C ASP A 265 64.47 35.44 9.16
N GLN A 266 64.09 35.11 10.41
CA GLN A 266 64.75 35.61 11.62
C GLN A 266 66.21 35.16 11.70
N THR A 267 66.48 33.86 11.47
CA THR A 267 67.86 33.34 11.47
C THR A 267 68.69 33.94 10.34
N ARG A 268 68.11 34.16 9.15
CA ARG A 268 68.78 34.91 8.07
C ARG A 268 69.11 36.35 8.47
N GLN A 269 68.18 37.06 9.11
CA GLN A 269 68.43 38.43 9.59
C GLN A 269 69.50 38.46 10.67
N GLN A 270 69.48 37.53 11.62
CA GLN A 270 70.52 37.37 12.64
C GLN A 270 71.89 37.14 12.01
N LEU A 271 72.00 36.17 11.10
CA LEU A 271 73.25 35.91 10.38
C LEU A 271 73.73 37.10 9.56
N HIS A 272 72.82 37.88 8.97
CA HIS A 272 73.18 39.10 8.24
C HIS A 272 73.74 40.17 9.18
N ALA A 273 73.08 40.40 10.33
CA ALA A 273 73.55 41.32 11.35
C ALA A 273 74.91 40.89 11.95
N GLU A 274 75.10 39.59 12.19
CA GLU A 274 76.39 39.03 12.63
C GLU A 274 77.49 39.24 11.58
N LEU A 275 77.17 39.01 10.30
CA LEU A 275 78.10 39.26 9.20
C LEU A 275 78.47 40.75 9.07
N ASP A 276 77.50 41.64 9.20
CA ASP A 276 77.75 43.08 9.14
C ASP A 276 78.56 43.55 10.34
N THR A 277 78.25 43.05 11.55
CA THR A 277 79.07 43.28 12.76
C THR A 277 80.50 42.76 12.57
N ALA A 278 80.67 41.57 11.99
CA ALA A 278 81.98 41.00 11.72
C ALA A 278 82.76 41.80 10.65
N ARG A 279 82.07 42.34 9.64
CA ARG A 279 82.66 43.24 8.63
C ARG A 279 83.09 44.56 9.24
N GLU A 280 82.27 45.16 10.09
CA GLU A 280 82.59 46.39 10.81
C GLU A 280 83.81 46.18 11.73
N ALA A 281 83.83 45.10 12.51
CA ALA A 281 84.96 44.73 13.34
C ALA A 281 86.23 44.49 12.52
N ALA A 282 86.13 43.82 11.37
CA ALA A 282 87.26 43.62 10.45
C ALA A 282 87.75 44.94 9.84
N ALA A 283 86.85 45.86 9.48
CA ALA A 283 87.19 47.18 8.96
C ALA A 283 87.89 48.01 10.05
N GLN A 284 87.39 48.00 11.28
CA GLN A 284 88.01 48.66 12.42
C GLN A 284 89.40 48.09 12.71
N ALA A 285 89.55 46.76 12.77
CA ALA A 285 90.86 46.12 12.95
C ALA A 285 91.84 46.46 11.82
N SER A 286 91.36 46.59 10.57
CA SER A 286 92.17 47.04 9.44
C SER A 286 92.61 48.50 9.60
N GLN A 287 91.73 49.39 10.04
CA GLN A 287 92.05 50.79 10.34
C GLN A 287 93.05 50.91 11.49
N GLU A 288 92.86 50.18 12.58
CA GLU A 288 93.78 50.11 13.71
C GLU A 288 95.15 49.58 13.25
N THR A 289 95.18 48.52 12.44
CA THR A 289 96.43 48.00 11.85
C THR A 289 97.12 49.05 10.98
N ALA A 290 96.37 49.81 10.17
CA ALA A 290 96.91 50.89 9.36
C ALA A 290 97.45 52.04 10.23
N ALA A 291 96.74 52.41 11.30
CA ALA A 291 97.18 53.42 12.26
C ALA A 291 98.47 52.98 12.98
N VAL A 292 98.55 51.73 13.43
CA VAL A 292 99.77 51.16 14.03
C VAL A 292 100.93 51.15 13.02
N ARG A 293 100.68 50.82 11.75
CA ARG A 293 101.72 50.90 10.70
C ARG A 293 102.23 52.33 10.49
N VAL A 294 101.33 53.32 10.50
CA VAL A 294 101.74 54.73 10.41
C VAL A 294 102.53 55.15 11.64
N GLN A 295 102.07 54.82 12.85
CA GLN A 295 102.81 55.09 14.09
C GLN A 295 104.20 54.45 14.07
N LEU A 296 104.30 53.19 13.63
CA LEU A 296 105.56 52.48 13.52
C LEU A 296 106.48 53.11 12.46
N ALA A 297 105.94 53.56 11.33
CA ALA A 297 106.69 54.31 10.31
C ALA A 297 107.19 55.67 10.84
N THR A 298 106.36 56.38 11.61
CA THR A 298 106.74 57.64 12.27
C THR A 298 107.85 57.41 13.29
N LEU A 299 107.69 56.44 14.19
CA LEU A 299 108.72 56.08 15.18
C LEU A 299 110.02 55.62 14.51
N ALA A 300 109.95 54.87 13.42
CA ALA A 300 111.13 54.48 12.64
C ALA A 300 111.81 55.70 11.97
N ALA A 301 111.03 56.66 11.47
CA ALA A 301 111.56 57.91 10.91
C ALA A 301 112.20 58.80 11.99
N GLU A 302 111.59 58.90 13.16
CA GLU A 302 112.13 59.60 14.33
C GLU A 302 113.43 58.94 14.83
N ALA A 303 113.47 57.61 14.92
CA ALA A 303 114.68 56.86 15.27
C ALA A 303 115.80 57.10 14.24
N ALA A 304 115.48 57.01 12.94
CA ALA A 304 116.46 57.29 11.89
C ALA A 304 116.93 58.76 11.89
N ALA A 305 116.07 59.72 12.26
CA ALA A 305 116.45 61.12 12.44
C ALA A 305 117.35 61.32 13.66
N ALA A 306 117.06 60.66 14.78
CA ALA A 306 117.90 60.67 15.97
C ALA A 306 119.28 60.03 15.68
N GLU A 307 119.34 58.91 14.97
CA GLU A 307 120.59 58.31 14.52
C GLU A 307 121.41 59.27 13.65
N ARG A 308 120.78 59.91 12.65
CA ARG A 308 121.44 60.94 11.83
C ARG A 308 121.95 62.12 12.66
N ALA A 309 121.18 62.60 13.64
CA ALA A 309 121.62 63.66 14.56
C ALA A 309 122.83 63.22 15.39
N THR A 310 122.80 62.01 15.98
CA THR A 310 123.96 61.49 16.72
C THR A 310 125.18 61.26 15.84
N HIS A 311 124.99 60.92 14.56
CA HIS A 311 126.08 60.80 13.60
C HIS A 311 126.69 62.18 13.28
N ALA A 312 125.85 63.17 13.00
CA ALA A 312 126.29 64.56 12.80
C ALA A 312 126.99 65.14 14.04
N ASP A 313 126.50 64.85 15.24
CA ASP A 313 127.15 65.24 16.50
C ASP A 313 128.52 64.59 16.66
N ARG A 314 128.67 63.31 16.29
CA ARG A 314 129.97 62.62 16.28
C ARG A 314 130.92 63.24 15.26
N GLU A 315 130.45 63.52 14.04
CA GLU A 315 131.23 64.19 13.00
C GLU A 315 131.71 65.58 13.46
N ALA A 316 130.82 66.36 14.06
CA ALA A 316 131.13 67.67 14.63
C ALA A 316 132.16 67.58 15.78
N LEU A 317 132.04 66.57 16.65
CA LEU A 317 133.01 66.31 17.71
C LEU A 317 134.38 65.90 17.16
N THR A 318 134.46 65.11 16.08
CA THR A 318 135.73 64.82 15.40
C THR A 318 136.33 66.07 14.77
N ALA A 319 135.54 66.89 14.07
CA ALA A 319 136.03 68.14 13.47
C ALA A 319 136.60 69.10 14.53
N LEU A 320 135.89 69.28 15.66
CA LEU A 320 136.37 70.06 16.81
C LEU A 320 137.68 69.49 17.39
N ARG A 321 137.86 68.17 17.37
CA ARG A 321 139.07 67.52 17.88
C ARG A 321 140.26 67.75 16.95
N ASP A 322 140.04 67.68 15.64
CA ASP A 322 141.05 67.94 14.62
C ASP A 322 141.47 69.42 14.65
N GLU A 323 140.53 70.35 14.78
CA GLU A 323 140.82 71.79 14.97
C GLU A 323 141.68 72.03 16.23
N LEU A 324 141.37 71.34 17.34
CA LEU A 324 142.13 71.48 18.59
C LEU A 324 143.56 70.94 18.47
N ASP A 325 143.76 69.85 17.73
CA ASP A 325 145.08 69.30 17.46
C ASP A 325 145.87 70.17 16.46
N GLN A 326 145.19 70.79 15.50
CA GLN A 326 145.78 71.78 14.60
C GLN A 326 146.29 73.00 15.38
N VAL A 327 145.48 73.60 16.26
CA VAL A 327 145.89 74.73 17.12
C VAL A 327 147.07 74.35 18.03
N ARG A 328 147.09 73.12 18.56
CA ARG A 328 148.23 72.62 19.35
C ARG A 328 149.50 72.47 18.52
N SER A 329 149.38 72.08 17.26
CA SER A 329 150.52 71.96 16.35
C SER A 329 151.09 73.33 15.97
N GLU A 330 150.22 74.31 15.71
CA GLU A 330 150.58 75.70 15.42
C GLU A 330 151.28 76.36 16.62
N ALA A 331 150.75 76.20 17.83
CA ALA A 331 151.38 76.71 19.06
C ALA A 331 152.75 76.07 19.36
N ARG A 332 152.97 74.80 18.96
CA ARG A 332 154.29 74.15 19.05
C ARG A 332 155.27 74.74 18.05
N ALA A 333 154.83 74.94 16.81
CA ALA A 333 155.63 75.54 15.75
C ALA A 333 156.04 77.00 16.10
N GLU A 334 155.13 77.81 16.65
CA GLU A 334 155.44 79.17 17.13
C GLU A 334 156.48 79.16 18.26
N ARG A 335 156.36 78.23 19.22
CA ARG A 335 157.36 78.10 20.30
C ARG A 335 158.73 77.67 19.80
N GLU A 336 158.79 76.80 18.79
CA GLU A 336 160.06 76.40 18.16
C GLU A 336 160.67 77.54 17.36
N ALA A 337 159.87 78.29 16.60
CA ALA A 337 160.32 79.48 15.87
C ALA A 337 160.89 80.55 16.83
N LEU A 338 160.22 80.82 17.96
CA LEU A 338 160.70 81.74 18.98
C LEU A 338 162.01 81.28 19.63
N ARG A 339 162.17 79.97 19.87
CA ARG A 339 163.42 79.40 20.41
C ARG A 339 164.57 79.48 19.41
N ALA A 340 164.31 79.23 18.13
CA ALA A 340 165.30 79.36 17.07
C ALA A 340 165.77 80.81 16.93
N ALA A 341 164.84 81.77 16.90
CA ALA A 341 165.16 83.21 16.85
C ALA A 341 165.96 83.68 18.08
N HIS A 342 165.62 83.20 19.28
CA HIS A 342 166.36 83.53 20.50
C HIS A 342 167.76 82.90 20.55
N ALA A 343 167.92 81.69 20.02
CA ALA A 343 169.23 81.05 19.87
C ALA A 343 170.12 81.80 18.86
N GLU A 344 169.52 82.30 17.78
CA GLU A 344 170.21 83.11 16.77
C GLU A 344 170.67 84.46 17.34
N GLN A 345 169.82 85.14 18.13
CA GLN A 345 170.18 86.37 18.85
C GLN A 345 171.35 86.16 19.83
N LEU A 346 171.38 85.04 20.57
CA LEU A 346 172.48 84.71 21.49
C LEU A 346 173.79 84.47 20.74
N ALA A 347 173.76 83.73 19.62
CA ALA A 347 174.94 83.49 18.79
C ALA A 347 175.51 84.80 18.19
N GLN A 348 174.63 85.75 17.85
CA GLN A 348 175.01 87.04 17.31
C GLN A 348 175.62 87.97 18.37
N LEU A 349 175.11 87.92 19.61
CA LEU A 349 175.71 88.61 20.76
C LEU A 349 177.08 88.04 21.14
N GLN A 350 177.25 86.71 21.09
CA GLN A 350 178.55 86.06 21.33
C GLN A 350 179.60 86.47 20.30
N ARG A 351 179.27 86.42 18.99
CA ARG A 351 180.20 86.87 17.93
C ARG A 351 180.63 88.33 18.09
N ASN A 352 179.69 89.23 18.40
CA ASN A 352 180.00 90.64 18.66
C ASN A 352 180.88 90.84 19.91
N ALA A 353 180.75 89.99 20.92
CA ALA A 353 181.61 90.03 22.11
C ALA A 353 183.03 89.53 21.80
N ASP A 354 183.15 88.45 21.03
CA ASP A 354 184.44 87.88 20.60
C ASP A 354 185.20 88.83 19.67
N ASP A 355 184.50 89.51 18.74
CA ASP A 355 185.09 90.52 17.85
C ASP A 355 185.63 91.72 18.66
N ARG A 356 184.91 92.17 19.69
CA ARG A 356 185.36 93.25 20.59
C ARG A 356 186.57 92.84 21.44
N ALA A 357 186.61 91.60 21.94
CA ALA A 357 187.74 91.06 22.68
C ALA A 357 189.00 90.95 21.81
N THR A 358 188.84 90.52 20.56
CA THR A 358 189.93 90.42 19.58
C THR A 358 190.48 91.79 19.22
N THR A 359 189.61 92.77 18.99
CA THR A 359 189.99 94.16 18.68
C THR A 359 190.74 94.83 19.84
N LEU A 360 190.30 94.61 21.08
CA LEU A 360 190.98 95.12 22.28
C LEU A 360 192.37 94.50 22.48
N ASN A 361 192.52 93.20 22.22
CA ASN A 361 193.82 92.53 22.30
C ASN A 361 194.79 93.03 21.22
N GLN A 362 194.32 93.28 20.00
CA GLN A 362 195.14 93.85 18.93
C GLN A 362 195.61 95.28 19.27
N ALA A 363 194.75 96.11 19.86
CA ALA A 363 195.11 97.45 20.32
C ALA A 363 196.16 97.43 21.45
N LEU A 364 196.08 96.44 22.36
CA LEU A 364 196.99 96.30 23.48
C LEU A 364 198.40 95.84 23.03
N THR A 365 198.47 94.99 22.01
CA THR A 365 199.74 94.57 21.39
C THR A 365 200.42 95.73 20.67
N LEU A 366 199.65 96.51 19.89
CA LEU A 366 200.17 97.69 19.19
C LEU A 366 200.74 98.74 20.17
N ALA A 367 200.06 98.96 21.30
CA ALA A 367 200.51 99.89 22.34
C ALA A 367 201.83 99.46 22.99
N ARG A 368 202.04 98.14 23.17
CA ARG A 368 203.29 97.59 23.72
C ARG A 368 204.47 97.77 22.77
N GLU A 369 204.28 97.50 21.47
CA GLU A 369 205.32 97.68 20.45
C GLU A 369 205.77 99.15 20.32
N THR A 370 204.84 100.11 20.42
CA THR A 370 205.18 101.54 20.43
C THR A 370 205.97 101.98 21.67
N ALA A 371 205.70 101.39 22.83
CA ALA A 371 206.40 101.73 24.08
C ALA A 371 207.86 101.24 24.08
N ASP A 372 208.12 100.08 23.48
CA ASP A 372 209.47 99.53 23.36
C ASP A 372 210.32 100.28 22.33
N THR A 373 209.68 100.83 21.29
CA THR A 373 210.35 101.66 20.26
C THR A 373 210.84 103.00 20.85
N TYR A 374 210.08 103.64 21.74
CA TYR A 374 210.50 104.88 22.42
C TYR A 374 211.63 104.65 23.44
N ARG A 375 211.68 103.46 24.05
CA ARG A 375 212.70 103.12 25.06
C ARG A 375 214.08 102.89 24.44
N ALA A 376 214.13 102.37 23.20
CA ALA A 376 215.36 102.20 22.43
C ALA A 376 216.00 103.56 22.03
N GLN A 377 215.19 104.55 21.63
CA GLN A 377 215.68 105.84 21.13
C GLN A 377 216.37 106.71 22.21
N LEU A 378 216.02 106.57 23.48
CA LEU A 378 216.66 107.33 24.58
C LEU A 378 218.05 106.81 24.98
N THR A 379 218.40 105.60 24.56
CA THR A 379 219.69 104.96 24.91
C THR A 379 220.81 105.35 23.91
N GLU A 380 220.45 105.91 22.75
CA GLU A 380 221.39 106.20 21.65
C GLU A 380 221.93 107.65 21.65
N ALA A 381 221.31 108.58 22.39
CA ALA A 381 221.69 110.01 22.40
C ALA A 381 222.79 110.41 23.41
N ARG A 382 223.25 109.50 24.29
CA ARG A 382 224.18 109.84 25.38
C ARG A 382 225.65 109.44 25.18
N SER A 383 226.00 108.82 24.04
CA SER A 383 227.29 108.14 23.88
C SER A 383 228.13 108.52 22.64
N ARG A 384 228.04 109.76 22.11
CA ARG A 384 228.99 110.26 21.09
C ARG A 384 229.43 111.73 21.32
N THR A 385 230.73 111.89 21.60
CA THR A 385 231.65 113.06 21.43
C THR A 385 231.49 114.27 22.38
N GLY A 386 232.47 114.80 23.13
CA GLY A 386 233.93 114.63 23.14
C GLY A 386 234.68 115.76 22.39
N GLN A 387 235.45 116.59 23.14
CA GLN A 387 236.59 117.45 22.75
C GLN A 387 236.42 119.00 22.50
N PRO A 388 237.50 119.80 22.76
CA PRO A 388 237.46 121.14 23.40
C PRO A 388 238.20 122.28 22.62
N THR A 389 238.18 123.53 23.15
CA THR A 389 239.20 124.65 23.08
C THR A 389 238.50 126.01 23.35
N THR A 390 238.71 126.73 24.47
CA THR A 390 239.69 127.81 24.79
C THR A 390 239.65 129.12 23.98
N GLN A 391 239.45 130.24 24.73
CA GLN A 391 239.83 131.67 24.52
C GLN A 391 239.08 132.51 23.45
N ALA A 392 238.78 133.83 23.58
CA ALA A 392 238.85 134.83 24.67
C ALA A 392 238.16 136.17 24.23
N GLN A 393 237.91 137.06 25.20
CA GLN A 393 237.74 138.53 25.14
C GLN A 393 236.41 139.15 24.65
N LYS A 394 235.59 139.66 25.60
CA LYS A 394 235.71 141.02 26.16
C LYS A 394 235.13 141.06 27.57
#